data_AF-A0A9E3AKK8-F1
#
_entry.id   AF-A0A9E3AKK8-F1
#
_cell.length_a   1.000
_cell.length_b   1.000
_cell.length_c   1.000
_cell.angle_alpha   90.00
_cell.angle_beta   90.00
_cell.angle_gamma   90.00
#
_symmetry.space_group_name_H-M   'P 1'
#
loop_
_entity.id
_entity.type
_entity.pdbx_description
1 polymer ?
#
loop_
_entity_poly.entity_id
_entity_poly.type
_entity_poly.pdbx_seq_one_letter_code
_entity_poly.pdbx_strand_id
1 'polypeptide(L)' 'MDLTDYAMEGYQAPDQTKHYMVGSDAYIAWRVGKWLREQGEAKPGRVTSAAGYRVTVDDARVFEVWEDTEVQDVTG' A
#
# COMPACT_ATOMS: atom_id res chain seq x y z
N MET A 1 -4.25 -3.25 -14.31
CA MET A 1 -3.37 -3.78 -13.27
C MET A 1 -4.09 -3.53 -11.96
N ASP A 2 -4.25 -4.57 -11.14
CA ASP A 2 -5.00 -4.47 -9.88
C ASP A 2 -4.16 -3.77 -8.81
N LEU A 3 -4.79 -3.16 -7.80
CA LEU A 3 -4.10 -2.59 -6.65
C LEU A 3 -3.30 -3.64 -5.89
N THR A 4 -3.78 -4.88 -5.93
CA THR A 4 -3.05 -6.05 -5.45
C THR A 4 -1.68 -6.19 -6.12
N ASP A 5 -1.60 -6.01 -7.43
CA ASP A 5 -0.35 -6.14 -8.18
C ASP A 5 0.64 -5.03 -7.77
N TYR A 6 0.15 -3.80 -7.63
CA TYR A 6 0.94 -2.65 -7.19
C TYR A 6 1.47 -2.82 -5.76
N ALA A 7 0.64 -3.32 -4.85
CA ALA A 7 1.06 -3.64 -3.48
C ALA A 7 2.08 -4.79 -3.45
N MET A 8 1.89 -5.84 -4.24
CA MET A 8 2.88 -6.92 -4.36
C MET A 8 4.20 -6.42 -4.94
N GLU A 9 4.18 -5.52 -5.91
CA GLU A 9 5.38 -4.87 -6.46
C GLU A 9 6.13 -4.09 -5.37
N GLY A 10 5.42 -3.31 -4.56
CA GLY A 10 6.02 -2.57 -3.43
C GLY A 10 6.61 -3.48 -2.35
N TYR A 11 5.94 -4.59 -2.04
CA TYR A 11 6.44 -5.60 -1.09
C TYR A 11 7.74 -6.24 -1.59
N GLN A 12 7.85 -6.47 -2.90
CA GLN A 12 9.03 -7.09 -3.52
C GLN A 12 10.15 -6.09 -3.83
N ALA A 13 9.84 -4.80 -3.93
CA ALA A 13 10.80 -3.75 -4.29
C ALA A 13 12.00 -3.71 -3.32
N PRO A 14 13.25 -3.83 -3.81
CA PRO A 14 14.44 -3.77 -2.97
C PRO A 14 14.68 -2.36 -2.40
N ASP A 15 14.34 -1.31 -3.18
CA ASP A 15 14.65 0.09 -2.87
C ASP A 15 13.40 0.99 -2.96
N GLN A 16 13.50 2.28 -2.58
CA GLN A 16 12.39 3.26 -2.65
C GLN A 16 12.16 3.84 -4.06
N THR A 17 12.42 3.07 -5.12
CA THR A 17 12.33 3.60 -6.48
C THR A 17 10.86 3.84 -6.86
N LYS A 18 10.50 5.12 -6.98
CA LYS A 18 9.14 5.60 -7.21
C LYS A 18 8.81 5.54 -8.71
N HIS A 19 7.76 4.81 -9.09
CA HIS A 19 7.27 4.75 -10.47
C HIS A 19 5.86 5.33 -10.67
N TYR A 20 5.18 5.74 -9.59
CA TYR A 20 3.79 6.22 -9.66
C TYR A 20 3.65 7.66 -9.19
N MET A 21 2.63 8.34 -9.73
CA MET A 21 2.23 9.68 -9.30
C MET A 21 1.81 9.65 -7.83
N VAL A 22 2.37 10.54 -7.01
CA VAL A 22 2.03 10.69 -5.59
C VAL A 22 0.51 10.91 -5.46
N GLY A 23 -0.09 10.23 -4.49
CA GLY A 23 -1.52 10.32 -4.21
C GLY A 23 -2.43 9.50 -5.12
N SER A 24 -1.90 8.82 -6.14
CA SER A 24 -2.68 7.84 -6.92
C SER A 24 -2.91 6.54 -6.13
N ASP A 25 -4.01 5.84 -6.39
CA ASP A 25 -4.29 4.53 -5.76
C ASP A 25 -3.15 3.52 -5.97
N ALA A 26 -2.50 3.53 -7.14
CA ALA A 26 -1.34 2.70 -7.44
C ALA A 26 -0.14 3.06 -6.54
N TYR A 27 0.13 4.35 -6.32
CA TYR A 27 1.16 4.80 -5.40
C TYR A 27 0.88 4.37 -3.96
N ILE A 28 -0.37 4.55 -3.51
CA ILE A 28 -0.82 4.18 -2.17
C ILE A 28 -0.66 2.67 -1.97
N ALA A 29 -1.17 1.86 -2.89
CA ALA A 29 -1.07 0.41 -2.84
C ALA A 29 0.40 -0.06 -2.78
N TRP A 30 1.27 0.48 -3.64
CA TRP A 30 2.70 0.18 -3.63
C TRP A 30 3.37 0.54 -2.29
N ARG A 31 3.05 1.71 -1.73
CA ARG A 31 3.58 2.15 -0.43
C ARG A 31 3.16 1.22 0.71
N VAL A 32 1.92 0.76 0.71
CA VAL A 32 1.41 -0.21 1.70
C VAL A 32 2.14 -1.52 1.59
N GLY A 33 2.30 -2.05 0.38
CA GLY A 33 3.07 -3.27 0.14
C GLY A 33 4.50 -3.17 0.68
N LYS A 34 5.17 -2.06 0.41
CA LYS A 34 6.51 -1.79 0.92
C LYS A 34 6.55 -1.71 2.45
N TRP A 35 5.63 -0.98 3.05
CA TRP A 35 5.53 -0.84 4.50
C TRP A 35 5.35 -2.21 5.18
N LEU A 36 4.48 -3.08 4.63
CA LEU A 36 4.29 -4.44 5.14
C LEU A 36 5.61 -5.22 5.16
N ARG A 37 6.38 -5.16 4.08
CA ARG A 37 7.71 -5.80 4.01
C ARG A 37 8.67 -5.23 5.05
N GLU A 38 8.70 -3.91 5.23
CA GLU A 38 9.57 -3.22 6.20
C GLU A 38 9.22 -3.57 7.65
N GLN A 39 7.94 -3.83 7.96
CA GLN A 39 7.49 -4.31 9.27
C GLN A 39 7.68 -5.82 9.47
N GLY A 40 8.11 -6.57 8.44
CA GLY A 40 8.19 -8.04 8.49
C GLY A 40 6.81 -8.72 8.50
N GLU A 41 5.78 -8.01 8.04
CA GLU A 41 4.41 -8.49 7.94
C GLU A 41 4.22 -9.43 6.75
N ALA A 42 3.08 -10.11 6.71
CA ALA A 42 2.73 -10.96 5.59
C ALA A 42 2.59 -10.15 4.28
N LYS A 43 2.85 -10.83 3.15
CA LYS A 43 2.59 -10.27 1.82
C LYS A 43 1.13 -9.85 1.68
N PRO A 44 0.82 -8.73 1.00
CA PRO A 44 -0.55 -8.32 0.76
C PRO A 44 -1.27 -9.35 -0.10
N GLY A 45 -2.47 -9.79 0.30
CA GLY A 45 -3.34 -10.61 -0.54
C GLY A 45 -4.23 -9.72 -1.40
N ARG A 46 -5.48 -9.46 -1.02
CA ARG A 46 -6.40 -8.64 -1.82
C ARG A 46 -6.30 -7.16 -1.44
N VAL A 47 -6.05 -6.27 -2.39
CA VAL A 47 -6.04 -4.81 -2.14
C VAL A 47 -7.16 -4.12 -2.90
N THR A 48 -7.96 -3.32 -2.20
CA THR A 48 -9.04 -2.51 -2.80
C THR A 48 -8.89 -1.05 -2.38
N SER A 49 -9.32 -0.11 -3.23
CA SER A 49 -9.35 1.30 -2.85
C SER A 49 -10.51 1.57 -1.90
N ALA A 50 -10.21 2.29 -0.83
CA ALA A 50 -11.19 2.93 0.03
C ALA A 50 -11.16 4.44 -0.26
N ALA A 51 -12.24 5.15 0.05
CA ALA A 51 -12.36 6.57 -0.30
C ALA A 51 -11.15 7.39 0.18
N GLY A 52 -10.54 8.17 -0.73
CA GLY A 52 -9.38 9.01 -0.44
C GLY A 52 -8.05 8.26 -0.49
N TYR A 53 -7.14 8.59 0.43
CA TYR A 53 -5.78 8.04 0.51
C TYR A 53 -5.69 6.65 1.16
N ARG A 54 -6.73 5.82 1.00
CA ARG A 54 -6.89 4.59 1.77
C ARG A 54 -6.98 3.35 0.89
N VAL A 55 -6.41 2.25 1.37
CA VAL A 55 -6.61 0.93 0.77
C VAL A 55 -6.93 -0.10 1.85
N THR A 56 -7.76 -1.08 1.49
CA THR A 56 -8.05 -2.24 2.35
C THR A 56 -7.27 -3.45 1.86
N VAL A 57 -6.55 -4.10 2.76
CA VAL A 57 -5.78 -5.33 2.51
C VAL A 57 -6.48 -6.51 3.18
N ASP A 58 -6.67 -7.59 2.42
CA ASP A 58 -7.28 -8.86 2.84
C ASP A 58 -8.67 -8.70 3.48
N ASP A 59 -9.42 -7.69 3.01
CA ASP A 59 -10.75 -7.34 3.49
C ASP A 59 -10.81 -7.06 5.03
N ALA A 60 -9.66 -6.82 5.67
CA ALA A 60 -9.53 -6.72 7.13
C ALA A 60 -8.73 -5.51 7.60
N ARG A 61 -7.62 -5.17 6.93
CA ARG A 61 -6.73 -4.08 7.36
C ARG A 61 -6.92 -2.85 6.51
N VAL A 62 -7.10 -1.69 7.13
CA VAL A 62 -7.23 -0.42 6.41
C VAL A 62 -5.97 0.39 6.61
N PHE A 63 -5.35 0.80 5.50
CA PHE A 63 -4.17 1.65 5.51
C PHE A 63 -4.50 3.03 4.96
N GLU A 64 -3.97 4.06 5.58
CA GLU A 64 -4.01 5.44 5.09
C GLU A 64 -2.60 5.93 4.76
N VAL A 65 -2.44 6.58 3.61
CA VAL A 65 -1.13 7.04 3.12
C VAL A 65 -1.18 8.54 2.81
N TRP A 66 -0.63 9.34 3.70
CA TRP A 66 -0.60 10.79 3.53
C TRP A 66 0.45 11.21 2.49
N GLU A 67 0.20 12.32 1.79
CA GLU A 67 1.08 12.85 0.74
C GLU A 67 2.53 13.04 1.22
N ASP A 68 2.73 13.23 2.53
CA ASP A 68 4.03 13.41 3.19
C ASP A 68 4.61 12.16 3.88
N THR A 69 4.42 10.98 3.28
CA THR A 69 5.29 9.79 3.46
C THR A 69 4.90 8.79 4.56
N GLU A 70 3.88 9.03 5.37
CA GLU A 70 3.51 8.07 6.42
C GLU A 70 2.43 7.09 5.96
N VAL A 71 2.70 5.80 6.11
CA VAL A 71 1.70 4.73 5.97
C VAL A 71 1.28 4.33 7.38
N GLN A 72 -0.01 4.43 7.67
CA GLN A 72 -0.57 4.08 8.97
C GLN A 72 -1.65 3.01 8.83
N ASP A 73 -1.57 1.97 9.65
CA ASP A 73 -2.67 1.02 9.86
C ASP A 73 -3.72 1.69 10.74
N VAL A 74 -4.91 1.92 10.19
CA VAL A 74 -6.04 2.62 10.85
C VAL A 74 -7.21 1.66 11.09
N THR A 75 -6.93 0.35 11.14
CA THR A 75 -7.92 -0.68 11.48
C THR A 75 -8.43 -0.42 12.90
N GLY A 76 -9.73 -0.09 13.01
CA GLY A 76 -10.42 0.20 14.28
C GLY A 76 -10.78 -1.04 15.08
#